data_AF-A0A2J8WLQ9-F1
#
_entry.id   AF-A0A2J8WLQ9-F1
#
_cell.length_a   1.000
_cell.length_b   1.000
_cell.length_c   1.000
_cell.angle_alpha   90.00
_cell.angle_beta   90.00
_cell.angle_gamma   90.00
#
_symmetry.space_group_name_H-M   'P 1'
#
loop_
_entity.id
_entity.type
_entity.pdbx_description
1 polymer ?
#
loop_
_entity_poly.entity_id
_entity_poly.type
_entity_poly.pdbx_seq_one_letter_code
_entity_poly.pdbx_strand_id
1 'polypeptide(L)'
;MRRRVHQINGHKFMATYLRQPTYCSHCREFIWGVFGKQGYQCQVCTCVVHKRCHHLIVTACTCQNNINKVDSKVAEQRFGINIPHKFSIHNYKVPTFCDHCGSLLWGIMRQGLQCKICKMNVHIRCQANVAPNCGVNAVELAKTLAGMGLQPGNISPTSKLVSRLTLRRQGKESSKEGNGIGVSSSNRLGIDNFEFIRVLGKGSFGKVMLARIKETGDLYAVKV
;
A
#
# COMPACT_ATOMS: atom_id res chain seq x y z
N MET A 1 -30.26 4.27 -15.81
CA MET A 1 -29.30 3.17 -15.51
C MET A 1 -28.19 3.66 -14.59
N ARG A 2 -28.12 3.17 -13.34
CA ARG A 2 -26.98 3.45 -12.43
C ARG A 2 -25.71 2.78 -12.97
N ARG A 3 -24.64 3.55 -13.16
CA ARG A 3 -23.32 3.02 -13.57
C ARG A 3 -22.71 2.22 -12.41
N ARG A 4 -22.21 1.01 -12.68
CA ARG A 4 -21.51 0.18 -11.69
C ARG A 4 -20.22 0.88 -11.23
N VAL A 5 -20.05 1.06 -9.93
CA VAL A 5 -18.85 1.63 -9.29
C VAL A 5 -18.01 0.48 -8.74
N HIS A 6 -16.71 0.48 -9.03
CA HIS A 6 -15.76 -0.48 -8.49
C HIS A 6 -15.00 0.17 -7.32
N GLN A 7 -15.14 -0.38 -6.11
CA GLN A 7 -14.49 0.17 -4.91
C GLN A 7 -13.28 -0.67 -4.51
N ILE A 8 -12.09 -0.07 -4.50
CA ILE A 8 -10.81 -0.76 -4.25
C ILE A 8 -9.91 0.17 -3.44
N ASN A 9 -9.48 -0.23 -2.23
CA ASN A 9 -8.58 0.57 -1.38
C ASN A 9 -9.01 2.05 -1.24
N GLY A 10 -10.31 2.30 -1.08
CA GLY A 10 -10.88 3.65 -0.98
C GLY A 10 -11.08 4.39 -2.32
N HIS A 11 -10.54 3.89 -3.44
CA HIS A 11 -10.85 4.42 -4.75
C HIS A 11 -12.27 4.02 -5.18
N LYS A 12 -13.01 4.97 -5.75
CA LYS A 12 -14.32 4.76 -6.39
C LYS A 12 -14.17 4.86 -7.90
N PHE A 13 -13.78 3.75 -8.54
CA PHE A 13 -13.53 3.69 -9.97
C PHE A 13 -14.83 3.60 -10.76
N MET A 14 -15.01 4.51 -11.73
CA MET A 14 -16.15 4.54 -12.64
C MET A 14 -15.67 4.48 -14.10
N ALA A 15 -16.39 3.72 -14.91
CA ALA A 15 -16.13 3.64 -16.35
C ALA A 15 -16.37 5.01 -16.98
N THR A 16 -15.33 5.57 -17.63
CA THR A 16 -15.34 6.92 -18.21
C THR A 16 -14.85 6.97 -19.65
N TYR A 17 -15.19 8.04 -20.34
CA TYR A 17 -14.67 8.39 -21.66
C TYR A 17 -13.46 9.31 -21.47
N LEU A 18 -12.32 8.95 -22.06
CA LEU A 18 -11.09 9.74 -21.99
C LEU A 18 -11.00 10.55 -23.27
N ARG A 19 -11.33 11.85 -23.21
CA ARG A 19 -11.41 12.73 -24.40
C ARG A 19 -10.06 13.11 -25.00
N GLN A 20 -8.98 12.73 -24.33
CA GLN A 20 -7.61 13.06 -24.70
C GLN A 20 -6.74 11.82 -24.52
N PRO A 21 -5.57 11.75 -25.20
CA PRO A 21 -4.60 10.71 -24.95
C PRO A 21 -4.27 10.62 -23.46
N THR A 22 -4.54 9.46 -22.86
CA THR A 22 -4.43 9.26 -21.41
C THR A 22 -3.68 7.98 -21.12
N TYR A 23 -2.75 8.02 -20.18
CA TYR A 23 -1.93 6.88 -19.77
C TYR A 23 -2.40 6.33 -18.42
N CYS A 24 -2.24 5.02 -18.25
CA CYS A 24 -2.64 4.31 -17.04
C CYS A 24 -1.66 4.58 -15.90
N SER A 25 -2.17 5.01 -14.74
CA SER A 25 -1.34 5.25 -13.54
C SER A 25 -0.64 4.00 -13.00
N HIS A 26 -1.17 2.80 -13.27
CA HIS A 26 -0.57 1.55 -12.81
C HIS A 26 0.58 1.06 -13.69
N CYS A 27 0.32 0.85 -14.98
CA CYS A 27 1.29 0.25 -15.91
C CYS A 27 1.98 1.26 -16.82
N ARG A 28 1.61 2.55 -16.77
CA ARG A 28 2.14 3.66 -17.59
C ARG A 28 1.95 3.52 -19.11
N GLU A 29 1.15 2.54 -19.53
CA GLU A 29 0.81 2.35 -20.94
C GLU A 29 -0.41 3.16 -21.36
N PHE A 30 -0.50 3.40 -22.67
CA PHE A 30 -1.60 4.13 -23.29
C PHE A 30 -2.94 3.41 -23.08
N ILE A 31 -4.00 4.16 -22.73
CA ILE A 31 -5.35 3.61 -22.64
C ILE A 31 -6.01 3.71 -24.01
N TRP A 32 -5.84 2.66 -24.81
CA TRP A 32 -6.45 2.55 -26.14
C TRP A 32 -7.92 2.15 -26.10
N GLY A 33 -8.72 2.68 -27.02
CA GLY A 33 -10.09 2.24 -27.29
C GLY A 33 -10.84 3.20 -28.22
N VAL A 34 -11.29 2.71 -29.38
CA VAL A 34 -11.95 3.52 -30.42
C VAL A 34 -13.43 3.75 -30.12
N PHE A 35 -14.09 2.81 -29.43
CA PHE A 35 -15.52 2.87 -29.12
C PHE A 35 -15.79 2.67 -27.63
N GLY A 36 -16.66 3.52 -27.08
CA GLY A 36 -17.13 3.38 -25.70
C GLY A 36 -16.15 3.90 -24.63
N LYS A 37 -16.42 3.50 -23.39
CA LYS A 37 -15.63 3.91 -22.22
C LYS A 37 -14.29 3.17 -22.22
N GLN A 38 -13.19 3.91 -22.25
CA GLN A 38 -11.84 3.38 -22.50
C GLN A 38 -11.17 2.87 -21.21
N GLY A 39 -11.42 3.53 -20.09
CA GLY A 39 -10.78 3.24 -18.82
C GLY A 39 -11.67 3.52 -17.61
N TYR A 40 -11.08 3.36 -16.44
CA TYR A 40 -11.67 3.70 -15.16
C TYR A 40 -11.01 4.94 -14.59
N GLN A 41 -11.83 5.84 -14.06
CA GLN A 41 -11.37 7.04 -13.34
C GLN A 41 -11.95 7.03 -11.94
N CYS A 42 -11.09 7.23 -10.95
CA CYS A 42 -11.51 7.40 -9.57
C CYS A 42 -12.23 8.75 -9.43
N GLN A 43 -13.46 8.73 -8.91
CA GLN A 43 -14.24 9.95 -8.66
C GLN A 43 -13.68 10.82 -7.53
N VAL A 44 -12.82 10.24 -6.67
CA VAL A 44 -12.27 10.91 -5.48
C VAL A 44 -10.94 11.60 -5.82
N CYS A 45 -9.95 10.83 -6.28
CA CYS A 45 -8.60 11.34 -6.52
C CYS A 45 -8.28 11.65 -7.98
N THR A 46 -9.19 11.37 -8.92
CA THR A 46 -8.98 11.46 -10.38
C THR A 46 -7.94 10.51 -10.98
N CYS A 47 -7.43 9.54 -10.20
CA CYS A 47 -6.56 8.48 -10.72
C CYS A 47 -7.22 7.74 -11.88
N VAL A 48 -6.50 7.56 -12.98
CA VAL A 48 -6.98 6.86 -14.18
C VAL A 48 -6.19 5.58 -14.43
N VAL A 49 -6.91 4.50 -14.71
CA VAL A 49 -6.35 3.16 -14.94
C VAL A 49 -7.09 2.43 -16.05
N HIS A 50 -6.44 1.45 -16.68
CA HIS A 50 -7.14 0.53 -17.58
C HIS A 50 -8.24 -0.25 -16.86
N LYS A 51 -9.23 -0.73 -17.63
CA LYS A 51 -10.23 -1.69 -17.13
C LYS A 51 -9.59 -2.95 -16.54
N ARG A 52 -8.47 -3.42 -17.09
CA ARG A 52 -7.71 -4.56 -16.54
C ARG A 52 -6.85 -4.22 -15.32
N CYS A 53 -6.45 -2.96 -15.14
CA CYS A 53 -5.49 -2.59 -14.09
C CYS A 53 -6.14 -2.14 -12.77
N HIS A 54 -7.44 -1.81 -12.76
CA HIS A 54 -8.07 -1.26 -11.55
C HIS A 54 -7.96 -2.17 -10.31
N HIS A 55 -8.11 -3.48 -10.48
CA HIS A 55 -8.00 -4.46 -9.40
C HIS A 55 -6.57 -4.68 -8.88
N LEU A 56 -5.56 -4.16 -9.59
CA LEU A 56 -4.14 -4.25 -9.21
C LEU A 56 -3.68 -3.04 -8.39
N ILE A 57 -4.55 -2.06 -8.14
CA ILE A 57 -4.22 -0.88 -7.35
C ILE A 57 -4.15 -1.25 -5.87
N VAL A 58 -2.93 -1.38 -5.38
CA VAL A 58 -2.60 -1.68 -3.98
C VAL A 58 -2.64 -0.44 -3.09
N THR A 59 -2.38 0.74 -3.66
CA THR A 59 -2.31 2.00 -2.94
C THR A 59 -3.69 2.48 -2.50
N ALA A 60 -3.80 2.97 -1.27
CA ALA A 60 -5.01 3.63 -0.80
C ALA A 60 -5.24 5.00 -1.47
N CYS A 61 -6.51 5.33 -1.68
CA CYS A 61 -6.91 6.64 -2.16
C CYS A 61 -6.66 7.70 -1.07
N THR A 62 -5.82 8.70 -1.34
CA THR A 62 -5.42 9.69 -0.33
C THR A 62 -6.46 10.78 -0.07
N CYS A 63 -7.42 11.01 -0.97
CA CYS A 63 -8.38 12.13 -0.86
C CYS A 63 -9.64 11.79 -0.06
N GLN A 64 -9.61 10.76 0.80
CA GLN A 64 -10.76 10.53 1.67
C GLN A 64 -10.87 11.71 2.64
N ASN A 65 -12.00 12.40 2.50
CA ASN A 65 -12.35 13.69 3.07
C ASN A 65 -11.98 13.87 4.55
N ASN A 66 -11.58 15.10 4.86
CA ASN A 66 -11.16 15.67 6.13
C ASN A 66 -12.30 15.80 7.18
N ILE A 67 -13.11 14.75 7.41
CA ILE A 67 -14.28 14.83 8.33
C ILE A 67 -14.19 13.86 9.53
N ASN A 68 -13.42 12.77 9.48
CA ASN A 68 -13.31 11.85 10.62
C ASN A 68 -11.84 11.50 10.93
N LYS A 69 -11.05 12.51 11.33
CA LYS A 69 -9.66 12.32 11.78
C LYS A 69 -9.57 11.98 13.27
N VAL A 70 -10.56 11.25 13.79
CA VAL A 70 -10.56 10.67 15.14
C VAL A 70 -11.09 9.25 14.98
N ASP A 71 -10.26 8.26 15.34
CA ASP A 71 -10.57 6.83 15.45
C ASP A 71 -10.71 5.94 14.20
N SER A 72 -9.88 6.14 13.17
CA SER A 72 -9.58 5.02 12.27
C SER A 72 -8.13 5.02 11.91
N LYS A 73 -7.37 4.17 12.64
CA LYS A 73 -6.10 3.59 12.22
C LYS A 73 -6.07 3.55 10.69
N VAL A 74 -5.20 4.36 10.10
CA VAL A 74 -4.86 4.32 8.67
C VAL A 74 -4.87 2.86 8.29
N ALA A 75 -5.88 2.46 7.50
CA ALA A 75 -6.12 1.07 7.13
C ALA A 75 -4.76 0.45 6.87
N GLU A 76 -4.36 -0.40 7.80
CA GLU A 76 -3.01 -0.92 7.95
C GLU A 76 -2.75 -1.66 6.65
N GLN A 77 -2.18 -0.93 5.68
CA GLN A 77 -1.69 -1.49 4.45
C GLN A 77 -0.76 -2.58 4.96
N ARG A 78 -1.06 -3.86 4.73
CA ARG A 78 -0.24 -4.98 5.20
C ARG A 78 1.25 -4.79 4.85
N PHE A 79 1.54 -3.90 3.90
CA PHE A 79 2.83 -3.33 3.60
C PHE A 79 2.79 -1.83 3.89
N GLY A 80 3.26 -1.41 5.07
CA GLY A 80 3.33 -0.01 5.52
C GLY A 80 4.34 0.82 4.73
N ILE A 81 4.19 0.90 3.41
CA ILE A 81 5.04 1.71 2.56
C ILE A 81 4.50 3.15 2.62
N ASN A 82 5.05 3.92 3.56
CA ASN A 82 4.79 5.35 3.71
C ASN A 82 6.07 6.13 3.43
N ILE A 83 6.46 6.18 2.15
CA ILE A 83 7.66 6.86 1.69
C ILE A 83 7.20 8.03 0.82
N PRO A 84 7.18 9.27 1.34
CA PRO A 84 6.66 10.41 0.61
C PRO A 84 7.55 10.77 -0.58
N HIS A 85 6.92 11.26 -1.65
CA HIS A 85 7.64 11.74 -2.82
C HIS A 85 8.29 13.11 -2.56
N LYS A 86 9.57 13.26 -2.92
CA LYS A 86 10.26 14.55 -2.93
C LYS A 86 10.02 15.29 -4.25
N PHE A 87 8.85 15.91 -4.40
CA PHE A 87 8.46 16.67 -5.59
C PHE A 87 9.17 18.02 -5.70
N SER A 88 9.46 18.44 -6.92
CA SER A 88 10.03 19.75 -7.25
C SER A 88 9.48 20.22 -8.58
N ILE A 89 9.27 21.53 -8.74
CA ILE A 89 8.80 22.12 -9.99
C ILE A 89 9.78 21.76 -11.11
N HIS A 90 9.24 21.26 -12.22
CA HIS A 90 10.02 20.83 -13.37
C HIS A 90 9.49 21.47 -14.65
N ASN A 91 10.42 21.86 -15.53
CA ASN A 91 10.13 22.38 -16.86
C ASN A 91 10.32 21.25 -17.88
N TYR A 92 9.22 20.77 -18.44
CA TYR A 92 9.21 19.71 -19.43
C TYR A 92 9.47 20.31 -20.83
N LYS A 93 10.50 19.80 -21.51
CA LYS A 93 10.84 20.21 -22.89
C LYS A 93 10.05 19.44 -23.96
N VAL A 94 9.41 18.34 -23.56
CA VAL A 94 8.62 17.45 -24.42
C VAL A 94 7.22 17.25 -23.83
N PRO A 95 6.20 16.97 -24.65
CA PRO A 95 4.87 16.63 -24.16
C PRO A 95 4.94 15.48 -23.13
N THR A 96 4.66 15.79 -21.86
CA THR A 96 4.78 14.83 -20.75
C THR A 96 3.43 14.67 -20.07
N PHE A 97 3.08 13.46 -19.67
CA PHE A 97 1.80 13.14 -19.05
C PHE A 97 1.96 12.98 -17.54
N CYS A 98 0.89 13.30 -16.81
CA CYS A 98 0.82 13.09 -15.37
C CYS A 98 0.64 11.59 -15.06
N ASP A 99 1.53 11.03 -14.25
CA ASP A 99 1.49 9.62 -13.82
C ASP A 99 0.32 9.29 -12.86
N HIS A 100 -0.42 10.30 -12.40
CA HIS A 100 -1.58 10.13 -11.51
C HIS A 100 -2.90 10.17 -12.26
N CYS A 101 -3.21 11.29 -12.93
CA CYS A 101 -4.46 11.45 -13.68
C CYS A 101 -4.35 11.03 -15.16
N GLY A 102 -3.17 10.66 -15.63
CA GLY A 102 -2.90 10.20 -17.00
C GLY A 102 -2.93 11.29 -18.07
N SER A 103 -3.31 12.52 -17.73
CA SER A 103 -3.52 13.64 -18.66
C SER A 103 -2.25 14.45 -18.89
N LEU A 104 -2.15 15.15 -20.03
CA LEU A 104 -0.99 15.95 -20.40
C LEU A 104 -0.70 17.06 -19.37
N LEU A 105 0.58 17.27 -19.05
CA LEU A 105 1.09 18.42 -18.31
C LEU A 105 1.16 19.63 -19.26
N TRP A 106 0.07 20.38 -19.34
CA TRP A 106 -0.04 21.54 -20.23
C TRP A 106 0.73 22.76 -19.70
N GLY A 107 1.32 23.54 -20.62
CA GLY A 107 1.95 24.83 -20.35
C GLY A 107 3.33 25.01 -20.98
N ILE A 108 3.80 26.27 -21.06
CA ILE A 108 5.11 26.63 -21.65
C ILE A 108 6.24 26.45 -20.63
N MET A 109 6.00 26.74 -19.35
CA MET A 109 6.95 26.54 -18.25
C MET A 109 6.21 26.10 -16.98
N ARG A 110 6.91 25.47 -16.04
CA ARG A 110 6.38 25.02 -14.74
C ARG A 110 5.11 24.17 -14.87
N GLN A 111 5.04 23.29 -15.87
CA GLN A 111 3.83 22.53 -16.19
C GLN A 111 3.44 21.53 -15.10
N GLY A 112 4.41 21.11 -14.28
CA GLY A 112 4.19 20.12 -13.25
C GLY A 112 5.36 19.97 -12.28
N LEU A 113 5.29 18.88 -11.54
CA LEU A 113 6.24 18.48 -10.52
C LEU A 113 6.86 17.15 -10.91
N GLN A 114 8.17 17.02 -10.70
CA GLN A 114 8.88 15.76 -10.81
C GLN A 114 9.43 15.33 -9.46
N CYS A 115 9.24 14.06 -9.12
CA CYS A 115 9.88 13.47 -7.95
C CYS A 115 11.39 13.31 -8.20
N LYS A 116 12.23 13.84 -7.30
CA LYS A 116 13.70 13.73 -7.43
C LYS A 116 14.21 12.29 -7.36
N ILE A 117 13.48 11.41 -6.67
CA ILE A 117 13.88 10.03 -6.37
C ILE A 117 13.38 9.08 -7.47
N CYS A 118 12.07 8.94 -7.64
CA CYS A 118 11.49 7.97 -8.58
C CYS A 118 11.11 8.54 -9.94
N LYS A 119 11.39 9.82 -10.20
CA LYS A 119 11.11 10.53 -11.47
C LYS A 119 9.64 10.58 -11.90
N MET A 120 8.71 10.29 -10.98
CA MET A 120 7.28 10.44 -11.22
C MET A 120 6.92 11.90 -11.53
N ASN A 121 6.16 12.11 -12.60
CA ASN A 121 5.72 13.40 -13.10
C ASN A 121 4.24 13.61 -12.79
N VAL A 122 3.88 14.71 -12.13
CA VAL A 122 2.50 14.99 -11.74
C VAL A 122 2.13 16.45 -11.91
N HIS A 123 0.85 16.75 -12.14
CA HIS A 123 0.40 18.14 -12.06
C HIS A 123 0.57 18.67 -10.64
N ILE A 124 0.74 19.98 -10.52
CA ILE A 124 0.78 20.67 -9.22
C ILE A 124 -0.48 20.33 -8.38
N ARG A 125 -1.66 20.37 -9.00
CA ARG A 125 -2.94 19.98 -8.37
C ARG A 125 -3.04 18.50 -7.98
N CYS A 126 -2.27 17.62 -8.62
CA CYS A 126 -2.32 16.19 -8.36
C CYS A 126 -1.43 15.79 -7.18
N GLN A 127 -0.48 16.64 -6.76
CA GLN A 127 0.49 16.33 -5.71
C GLN A 127 -0.13 15.76 -4.43
N ALA A 128 -1.19 16.39 -3.92
CA ALA A 128 -1.86 15.96 -2.69
C ALA A 128 -2.61 14.63 -2.83
N ASN A 129 -2.94 14.24 -4.06
CA ASN A 129 -3.75 13.07 -4.37
C ASN A 129 -2.91 11.82 -4.68
N VAL A 130 -1.58 11.96 -4.69
CA VAL A 130 -0.62 10.89 -4.98
C VAL A 130 -0.33 10.11 -3.70
N ALA A 131 -0.31 8.78 -3.81
CA ALA A 131 0.01 7.90 -2.70
C ALA A 131 1.48 8.08 -2.25
N PRO A 132 1.79 8.01 -0.94
CA PRO A 132 3.15 8.11 -0.43
C PRO A 132 3.90 6.78 -0.56
N ASN A 133 4.11 6.27 -1.78
CA ASN A 133 4.79 5.00 -2.05
C ASN A 133 6.02 5.18 -2.97
N CYS A 134 6.78 6.25 -2.75
CA CYS A 134 7.91 6.63 -3.59
C CYS A 134 8.96 5.51 -3.67
N GLY A 135 9.44 5.23 -4.88
CA GLY A 135 10.48 4.23 -5.13
C GLY A 135 9.98 2.79 -5.24
N VAL A 136 8.67 2.56 -5.11
CA VAL A 136 8.08 1.22 -5.24
C VAL A 136 7.55 0.99 -6.65
N ASN A 137 7.90 -0.15 -7.24
CA ASN A 137 7.34 -0.60 -8.51
C ASN A 137 5.94 -1.21 -8.29
N ALA A 138 4.90 -0.42 -8.55
CA ALA A 138 3.51 -0.83 -8.33
C ALA A 138 3.12 -2.11 -9.11
N VAL A 139 3.68 -2.31 -10.31
CA VAL A 139 3.38 -3.48 -11.16
C VAL A 139 4.01 -4.75 -10.55
N GLU A 140 5.26 -4.67 -10.15
CA GLU A 140 5.99 -5.80 -9.55
C GLU A 140 5.44 -6.16 -8.17
N LEU A 141 5.08 -5.15 -7.37
CA LEU A 141 4.41 -5.35 -6.10
C LEU A 141 3.06 -6.08 -6.31
N ALA A 142 2.23 -5.60 -7.24
CA ALA A 142 0.96 -6.26 -7.55
C ALA A 142 1.13 -7.72 -8.02
N LYS A 143 2.14 -7.99 -8.86
CA LYS A 143 2.48 -9.36 -9.31
C LYS A 143 2.89 -10.25 -8.13
N THR A 144 3.75 -9.74 -7.24
CA THR A 144 4.21 -10.47 -6.06
C THR A 144 3.04 -10.80 -5.13
N LEU A 145 2.12 -9.85 -4.92
CA LEU A 145 0.93 -10.06 -4.09
C LEU A 145 -0.04 -11.05 -4.72
N ALA A 146 -0.26 -10.97 -6.03
CA ALA A 146 -1.07 -11.93 -6.76
C ALA A 146 -0.49 -13.36 -6.65
N GLY A 147 0.83 -13.52 -6.73
CA GLY A 147 1.51 -14.79 -6.50
C GLY A 147 1.39 -15.33 -5.07
N MET A 148 1.14 -14.44 -4.09
CA MET A 148 0.83 -14.81 -2.71
C MET A 148 -0.68 -15.02 -2.46
N GLY A 149 -1.52 -14.94 -3.50
CA GLY A 149 -2.98 -15.07 -3.37
C GLY A 149 -3.68 -13.88 -2.71
N LEU A 150 -3.00 -12.75 -2.52
CA LEU A 150 -3.56 -11.55 -1.89
C LEU A 150 -4.09 -10.59 -2.95
N GLN A 151 -5.43 -10.46 -3.03
CA GLN A 151 -6.08 -9.50 -3.92
C GLN A 151 -6.32 -8.16 -3.21
N PRO A 152 -6.02 -7.00 -3.84
CA PRO A 152 -6.18 -5.66 -3.24
C PRO A 152 -7.60 -5.30 -2.78
N GLY A 153 -8.64 -6.01 -3.24
CA GLY A 153 -10.04 -5.78 -2.87
C GLY A 153 -10.62 -6.73 -1.81
N ASN A 154 -9.97 -7.85 -1.51
CA ASN A 154 -10.50 -8.89 -0.61
C ASN A 154 -9.87 -8.86 0.79
N ILE A 155 -9.09 -7.81 1.08
CA ILE A 155 -8.51 -7.58 2.40
C ILE A 155 -9.52 -6.87 3.30
N SER A 156 -10.52 -7.61 3.78
CA SER A 156 -11.33 -7.13 4.91
C SER A 156 -10.44 -6.92 6.13
N PRO A 157 -10.64 -5.84 6.94
CA PRO A 157 -9.93 -5.66 8.22
C PRO A 157 -10.33 -6.68 9.30
N THR A 158 -11.07 -7.72 8.94
CA THR A 158 -11.82 -8.56 9.86
C THR A 158 -11.31 -10.00 9.86
N SER A 159 -10.00 -10.21 9.94
CA SER A 159 -9.52 -11.37 10.70
C SER A 159 -9.31 -10.87 12.11
N LYS A 160 -10.24 -11.23 13.00
CA LYS A 160 -10.14 -11.02 14.44
C LYS A 160 -8.72 -11.39 14.90
N LEU A 161 -7.87 -10.39 15.07
CA LEU A 161 -6.76 -10.51 16.00
C LEU A 161 -7.44 -10.71 17.34
N VAL A 162 -7.48 -11.95 17.81
CA VAL A 162 -7.92 -12.26 19.16
C VAL A 162 -6.94 -11.54 20.08
N SER A 163 -7.28 -10.32 20.46
CA SER A 163 -6.75 -9.69 21.65
C SER A 163 -7.08 -10.61 22.81
N ARG A 164 -6.15 -11.51 23.14
CA ARG A 164 -6.13 -12.19 24.44
C ARG A 164 -5.70 -11.16 25.49
N LEU A 165 -6.60 -10.23 25.77
CA LEU A 165 -6.70 -9.50 27.02
C LEU A 165 -7.97 -10.01 27.72
N THR A 166 -7.90 -11.20 28.29
CA THR A 166 -8.77 -11.63 29.39
C THR A 166 -8.05 -12.69 30.22
N LEU A 167 -7.22 -12.23 31.14
CA LEU A 167 -7.23 -12.70 32.52
C LEU A 167 -6.91 -11.47 33.39
N ARG A 168 -7.95 -10.63 33.54
CA ARG A 168 -8.08 -9.77 34.72
C ARG A 168 -8.28 -10.71 35.92
N ARG A 169 -7.58 -10.51 37.05
CA ARG A 169 -8.11 -9.81 38.24
C ARG A 169 -7.28 -10.12 39.51
N GLN A 170 -7.04 -9.04 40.27
CA GLN A 170 -7.07 -8.91 41.74
C GLN A 170 -5.88 -9.29 42.63
N GLY A 171 -5.68 -8.40 43.61
CA GLY A 171 -4.76 -8.43 44.76
C GLY A 171 -3.95 -7.13 44.77
N LYS A 172 -4.30 -6.03 45.46
CA LYS A 172 -4.63 -5.81 46.89
C LYS A 172 -3.57 -6.37 47.85
N GLU A 173 -3.04 -5.46 48.66
CA GLU A 173 -1.87 -5.53 49.55
C GLU A 173 -1.81 -6.74 50.49
N SER A 174 -0.59 -7.23 50.77
CA SER A 174 0.04 -7.30 52.12
C SER A 174 1.09 -8.44 52.23
N SER A 175 2.29 -8.05 52.64
CA SER A 175 3.27 -8.73 53.53
C SER A 175 3.21 -10.25 53.76
N LYS A 176 4.29 -10.99 53.40
CA LYS A 176 5.20 -11.77 54.29
C LYS A 176 6.00 -12.88 53.56
N GLU A 177 7.13 -13.19 54.19
CA GLU A 177 8.23 -14.15 53.91
C GLU A 177 7.87 -15.54 53.33
N GLY A 178 8.85 -16.15 52.62
CA GLY A 178 8.96 -17.61 52.54
C GLY A 178 9.61 -18.18 51.26
N ASN A 179 10.70 -18.91 51.42
CA ASN A 179 11.48 -19.67 50.42
C ASN A 179 10.67 -20.68 49.58
N GLY A 180 11.12 -20.95 48.35
CA GLY A 180 10.78 -22.18 47.63
C GLY A 180 11.06 -22.17 46.13
N ILE A 181 12.04 -22.97 45.70
CA ILE A 181 12.53 -23.14 44.34
C ILE A 181 11.47 -23.78 43.43
N GLY A 182 11.24 -23.17 42.26
CA GLY A 182 10.44 -23.74 41.17
C GLY A 182 10.79 -23.03 39.86
N VAL A 183 11.76 -23.58 39.14
CA VAL A 183 12.22 -23.10 37.83
C VAL A 183 11.04 -23.11 36.84
N SER A 184 10.51 -21.94 36.50
CA SER A 184 9.53 -21.79 35.42
C SER A 184 10.29 -21.45 34.14
N SER A 185 10.37 -22.44 33.26
CA SER A 185 10.98 -22.38 31.94
C SER A 185 10.28 -21.31 31.09
N SER A 186 10.84 -20.11 31.05
CA SER A 186 10.56 -19.16 29.97
C SER A 186 10.93 -19.85 28.65
N ASN A 187 9.95 -20.26 27.85
CA ASN A 187 10.17 -20.86 26.53
C ASN A 187 11.00 -19.89 25.66
N ARG A 188 12.32 -20.05 25.68
CA ARG A 188 13.25 -19.29 24.86
C ARG A 188 13.11 -19.84 23.44
N LEU A 189 12.42 -19.09 22.58
CA LEU A 189 12.34 -19.40 21.16
C LEU A 189 13.77 -19.39 20.57
N GLY A 190 14.29 -20.59 20.27
CA GLY A 190 15.53 -20.81 19.54
C GLY A 190 15.33 -20.73 18.01
N ILE A 191 16.44 -20.60 17.28
CA ILE A 191 16.48 -20.51 15.81
C ILE A 191 15.95 -21.80 15.15
N ASP A 192 16.10 -22.94 15.80
CA ASP A 192 15.66 -24.27 15.40
C ASP A 192 14.13 -24.44 15.30
N ASN A 193 13.39 -23.57 15.98
CA ASN A 193 11.91 -23.50 15.89
C ASN A 193 11.43 -22.86 14.59
N PHE A 194 12.35 -22.26 13.82
CA PHE A 194 12.05 -21.56 12.58
C PHE A 194 12.46 -22.39 11.36
N GLU A 195 11.56 -22.47 10.40
CA GLU A 195 11.84 -22.90 9.04
C GLU A 195 12.13 -21.67 8.17
N PHE A 196 13.35 -21.56 7.68
CA PHE A 196 13.77 -20.42 6.86
C PHE A 196 13.40 -20.62 5.39
N ILE A 197 12.50 -19.78 4.87
CA ILE A 197 11.90 -19.96 3.55
C ILE A 197 12.66 -19.22 2.45
N ARG A 198 12.89 -17.91 2.63
CA ARG A 198 13.52 -17.08 1.57
C ARG A 198 14.27 -15.88 2.14
N VAL A 199 15.20 -15.34 1.36
CA VAL A 199 15.84 -14.05 1.68
C VAL A 199 14.93 -12.92 1.25
N LEU A 200 14.61 -12.00 2.17
CA LEU A 200 13.82 -10.80 1.89
C LEU A 200 14.70 -9.60 1.54
N GLY A 201 15.91 -9.51 2.10
CA GLY A 201 16.84 -8.43 1.81
C GLY A 201 18.25 -8.70 2.31
N LYS A 202 19.24 -8.09 1.64
CA LYS A 202 20.64 -8.02 2.06
C LYS A 202 21.02 -6.54 2.15
N GLY A 203 21.58 -6.12 3.27
CA GLY A 203 22.04 -4.75 3.48
C GLY A 203 23.25 -4.67 4.40
N SER A 204 23.69 -3.45 4.71
CA SER A 204 24.83 -3.20 5.60
C SER A 204 24.66 -3.78 7.01
N PHE A 205 23.41 -4.00 7.43
CA PHE A 205 23.08 -4.51 8.77
C PHE A 205 22.86 -6.02 8.82
N GLY A 206 23.10 -6.76 7.73
CA GLY A 206 22.94 -8.22 7.68
C GLY A 206 21.84 -8.69 6.73
N LYS A 207 21.45 -9.95 6.88
CA LYS A 207 20.53 -10.64 5.96
C LYS A 207 19.18 -10.80 6.64
N VAL A 208 18.12 -10.32 6.00
CA VAL A 208 16.75 -10.51 6.50
C VAL A 208 16.12 -11.67 5.76
N MET A 209 15.61 -12.63 6.51
CA MET A 209 15.01 -13.88 6.02
C MET A 209 13.52 -13.93 6.38
N LEU A 210 12.69 -14.45 5.48
CA LEU A 210 11.36 -14.91 5.82
C LEU A 210 11.49 -16.28 6.50
N ALA A 211 10.95 -16.41 7.70
CA ALA A 211 10.93 -17.65 8.45
C ALA A 211 9.51 -17.98 8.92
N ARG A 212 9.20 -19.26 9.05
CA ARG A 212 7.94 -19.79 9.58
C ARG A 212 8.22 -20.48 10.91
N ILE A 213 7.45 -20.19 11.96
CA ILE A 213 7.52 -21.01 13.18
C ILE A 213 6.87 -22.37 12.89
N LYS A 214 7.58 -23.46 13.20
CA LYS A 214 7.11 -24.83 12.92
C LYS A 214 5.82 -25.19 13.66
N GLU A 215 5.66 -24.70 14.89
CA GLU A 215 4.50 -25.02 15.74
C GLU A 215 3.21 -24.34 15.30
N THR A 216 3.28 -23.04 14.96
CA THR A 216 2.08 -22.24 14.66
C THR A 216 1.87 -22.02 13.17
N GLY A 217 2.90 -22.20 12.35
CA GLY A 217 2.88 -21.89 10.93
C GLY A 217 2.94 -20.39 10.63
N ASP A 218 3.07 -19.54 11.64
CA ASP A 218 3.12 -18.08 11.50
C ASP A 218 4.41 -17.63 10.82
N LEU A 219 4.30 -16.58 9.99
CA LEU A 219 5.41 -16.03 9.21
C LEU A 219 6.03 -14.81 9.89
N TYR A 220 7.36 -14.78 9.94
CA TYR A 220 8.18 -13.73 10.54
C TYR A 220 9.31 -13.30 9.61
N ALA A 221 9.78 -12.07 9.76
CA ALA A 221 11.04 -11.61 9.16
C ALA A 221 12.13 -11.68 10.25
N VAL A 222 13.11 -12.56 10.06
CA VAL A 222 14.22 -12.78 10.99
C VAL A 222 15.48 -12.14 10.42
N LYS A 223 16.11 -11.26 11.20
CA LYS A 223 17.41 -10.70 10.88
C LYS A 223 18.48 -11.66 11.41
N VAL A 224 19.23 -12.27 10.49
CA VAL A 224 20.39 -13.14 10.78
C VAL A 224 21.69 -12.42 10.53
#